data_AF-A0A1J3GU24-F1
#
_entry.id   AF-A0A1J3GU24-F1
#
_cell.length_a   1.000
_cell.length_b   1.000
_cell.length_c   1.000
_cell.angle_alpha   90.00
_cell.angle_beta   90.00
_cell.angle_gamma   90.00
#
_symmetry.space_group_name_H-M   'P 1'
#
loop_
_entity.id
_entity.type
_entity.pdbx_description
1 polymer ?
#
loop_
_entity_poly.entity_id
_entity_poly.type
_entity_poly.pdbx_seq_one_letter_code
_entity_poly.pdbx_strand_id
1 'polypeptide(L)'
;GNGIGAVLSQKNRPIAFISQGFTSKGRQKSVYERELLAIVFAINKWTHYLSGNDCIIRTDQKSLQHLLDQKSVTAEQQKWASKLL
;
A
#
# COMPACT_ATOMS: atom_id res chain seq x y z
N GLY A 1 1.89 -4.72 -12.70
CA GLY A 1 3.34 -4.98 -12.67
C GLY A 1 3.67 -6.37 -12.13
N ASN A 2 4.95 -6.78 -12.23
CA ASN A 2 5.45 -8.07 -11.75
C ASN A 2 5.99 -8.02 -10.30
N GLY A 3 5.92 -6.87 -9.66
CA GLY A 3 6.36 -6.67 -8.28
C GLY A 3 5.74 -5.45 -7.65
N ILE A 4 6.09 -5.28 -6.38
CA ILE A 4 5.81 -4.13 -5.52
C ILE A 4 6.94 -3.14 -5.69
N GLY A 5 6.59 -1.90 -6.02
CA GLY A 5 7.50 -0.76 -5.98
C GLY A 5 6.89 0.32 -5.10
N ALA A 6 7.67 0.87 -4.16
CA ALA A 6 7.23 2.00 -3.36
C ALA A 6 8.40 2.94 -3.06
N VAL A 7 8.12 4.23 -2.96
CA VAL A 7 9.08 5.27 -2.60
C VAL A 7 8.52 6.08 -1.44
N LEU A 8 9.28 6.17 -0.35
CA LEU A 8 8.99 7.09 0.73
C LEU A 8 9.73 8.38 0.46
N SER A 9 9.00 9.51 0.44
CA SER A 9 9.59 10.83 0.22
C SER A 9 9.22 11.78 1.34
N GLN A 10 10.17 12.61 1.77
CA GLN A 10 9.98 13.67 2.74
C GLN A 10 10.46 14.99 2.11
N LYS A 11 9.62 16.04 2.15
CA LYS A 11 9.92 17.34 1.52
C LYS A 11 10.35 17.20 0.04
N ASN A 12 9.63 16.37 -0.72
CA ASN A 12 9.91 16.03 -2.12
C ASN A 12 11.28 15.38 -2.38
N ARG A 13 11.94 14.85 -1.35
CA ARG A 13 13.18 14.08 -1.47
C ARG A 13 12.93 12.62 -1.09
N PRO A 14 13.31 11.66 -1.94
CA PRO A 14 13.16 10.26 -1.59
C PRO A 14 14.14 9.88 -0.48
N ILE A 15 13.65 9.19 0.55
CA ILE A 15 14.43 8.76 1.72
C ILE A 15 14.51 7.23 1.86
N ALA A 16 13.57 6.49 1.25
CA ALA A 16 13.59 5.04 1.23
C ALA A 16 12.90 4.49 -0.02
N PHE A 17 13.35 3.32 -0.46
CA PHE A 17 12.87 2.62 -1.65
C PHE A 17 12.57 1.15 -1.32
N ILE A 18 11.51 0.63 -1.92
CA ILE A 18 11.18 -0.79 -1.89
C ILE A 18 11.00 -1.26 -3.33
N SER A 19 11.63 -2.38 -3.66
CA SER A 19 11.39 -3.13 -4.89
C SER A 19 11.40 -4.61 -4.56
N GLN A 20 10.28 -5.30 -4.76
CA GLN A 20 10.16 -6.72 -4.46
C GLN A 20 9.25 -7.42 -5.46
N GLY A 21 9.68 -8.53 -6.04
CA GLY A 21 8.86 -9.32 -6.96
C GLY A 21 7.64 -9.96 -6.29
N PHE A 22 6.52 -10.04 -7.00
CA PHE A 22 5.37 -10.80 -6.52
C PHE A 22 5.65 -12.31 -6.57
N THR A 23 5.19 -13.02 -5.54
CA THR A 23 5.10 -14.48 -5.57
C THR A 23 4.11 -14.95 -6.64
N SER A 24 4.17 -16.22 -7.04
CA SER A 24 3.27 -16.77 -8.07
C SER A 24 1.78 -16.60 -7.72
N LYS A 25 1.43 -16.59 -6.43
CA LYS A 25 0.07 -16.28 -5.95
C LYS A 25 -0.24 -14.79 -6.06
N GLY A 26 0.70 -13.92 -5.69
CA GLY A 26 0.52 -12.47 -5.79
C GLY A 26 0.35 -11.96 -7.22
N ARG A 27 0.96 -12.63 -8.21
CA ARG A 27 0.80 -12.28 -9.63
C ARG A 27 -0.60 -12.55 -10.19
N GLN A 28 -1.32 -13.52 -9.64
CA GLN A 28 -2.68 -13.89 -10.07
C GLN A 28 -3.76 -12.93 -9.53
N LYS A 29 -3.40 -12.06 -8.58
CA LYS A 29 -4.32 -11.08 -8.02
C LYS A 29 -4.62 -9.95 -9.00
N SER A 30 -5.79 -9.34 -8.82
CA SER A 30 -6.19 -8.16 -9.60
C SER A 30 -5.17 -7.02 -9.44
N VAL A 31 -5.18 -6.05 -10.37
CA VAL A 31 -4.34 -4.83 -10.24
C VAL A 31 -4.67 -4.13 -8.91
N TYR A 32 -5.95 -3.98 -8.60
CA TYR A 32 -6.42 -3.40 -7.34
C TYR A 32 -5.83 -4.06 -6.09
N GLU A 33 -5.92 -5.38 -5.97
CA GLU A 33 -5.39 -6.10 -4.81
C GLU A 33 -3.86 -6.01 -4.73
N ARG A 34 -3.17 -6.01 -5.88
CA ARG A 34 -1.71 -5.89 -5.93
C ARG A 34 -1.24 -4.52 -5.47
N GLU A 35 -1.93 -3.46 -5.88
CA GLU A 35 -1.64 -2.09 -5.44
C GLU A 35 -1.97 -1.92 -3.95
N LEU A 36 -3.08 -2.48 -3.47
CA LEU A 36 -3.41 -2.49 -2.04
C LEU A 36 -2.35 -3.23 -1.22
N LEU A 37 -1.89 -4.39 -1.69
CA LEU A 37 -0.80 -5.14 -1.08
C LEU A 37 0.49 -4.31 -1.02
N ALA A 38 0.82 -3.59 -2.10
CA ALA A 38 1.99 -2.73 -2.15
C ALA A 38 1.93 -1.63 -1.07
N ILE A 39 0.77 -0.98 -0.91
CA ILE A 39 0.54 0.05 0.10
C ILE A 39 0.69 -0.53 1.51
N VAL A 40 -0.03 -1.61 1.82
CA VAL A 40 0.01 -2.25 3.14
C VAL A 40 1.42 -2.73 3.46
N PHE A 41 2.13 -3.27 2.48
CA PHE A 41 3.51 -3.71 2.64
C PHE A 41 4.46 -2.53 2.92
N ALA A 42 4.34 -1.44 2.18
CA ALA A 42 5.14 -0.24 2.37
C ALA A 42 4.94 0.39 3.75
N ILE A 43 3.68 0.49 4.21
CA ILE A 43 3.33 1.04 5.52
C ILE A 43 3.90 0.19 6.65
N ASN A 44 3.72 -1.13 6.59
CA ASN A 44 4.31 -2.04 7.59
C ASN A 44 5.85 -2.00 7.58
N LYS A 45 6.48 -1.86 6.41
CA LYS A 45 7.93 -1.80 6.31
C LYS A 45 8.50 -0.49 6.85
N TRP A 46 7.75 0.59 6.74
CA TRP A 46 8.17 1.93 7.17
C TRP A 46 7.42 2.43 8.41
N THR A 47 6.83 1.54 9.22
CA THR A 47 6.13 1.93 10.47
C THR A 47 7.00 2.83 11.34
N HIS A 48 8.31 2.59 11.42
CA HIS A 48 9.25 3.43 12.16
C HIS A 48 9.44 4.85 11.60
N TYR A 49 9.19 5.07 10.30
CA TYR A 49 9.18 6.41 9.69
C TYR A 49 7.80 7.09 9.78
N LEU A 50 6.73 6.31 9.74
CA LEU A 50 5.36 6.81 9.65
C LEU A 50 4.70 6.98 11.04
N SER A 51 5.21 6.30 12.06
CA SER A 51 4.65 6.38 13.42
C SER A 51 4.64 7.81 13.92
N GLY A 52 3.46 8.27 14.38
CA GLY A 52 3.26 9.62 14.92
C GLY A 52 3.24 10.75 13.88
N ASN A 53 3.22 10.43 12.57
CA ASN A 53 3.18 11.44 11.50
C ASN A 53 2.09 11.11 10.48
N ASP A 54 1.37 12.14 10.03
CA ASP A 54 0.46 12.00 8.90
C ASP A 54 1.25 11.72 7.63
N CYS A 55 0.73 10.83 6.80
CA CYS A 55 1.34 10.49 5.51
C CYS A 55 0.31 10.55 4.38
N ILE A 56 0.76 10.95 3.20
CA ILE A 56 -0.06 11.00 2.00
C ILE A 56 0.34 9.84 1.10
N ILE A 57 -0.59 8.93 0.85
CA ILE A 57 -0.40 7.81 -0.06
C ILE A 57 -0.74 8.29 -1.48
N ARG A 58 0.20 8.15 -2.40
CA ARG A 58 0.02 8.42 -3.82
C ARG A 58 0.06 7.10 -4.59
N THR A 59 -1.03 6.76 -5.25
CA THR A 59 -1.14 5.59 -6.14
C THR A 59 -1.77 6.02 -7.45
N ASP A 60 -1.38 5.37 -8.54
CA ASP A 60 -1.98 5.52 -9.88
C ASP A 60 -3.33 4.80 -9.99
N GLN A 61 -3.66 3.94 -9.03
CA GLN A 61 -4.91 3.18 -9.01
C GLN A 61 -6.07 3.99 -8.41
N LYS A 62 -6.88 4.60 -9.29
CA LYS A 62 -8.04 5.43 -8.90
C LYS A 62 -9.03 4.74 -7.95
N SER A 63 -9.23 3.43 -8.08
CA SER A 63 -10.19 2.72 -7.22
C SER A 63 -9.74 2.61 -5.75
N LEU A 64 -8.47 2.90 -5.44
CA LEU A 64 -7.95 2.97 -4.08
C LEU A 64 -8.11 4.35 -3.43
N GLN A 65 -8.52 5.38 -4.19
CA GLN A 65 -8.73 6.73 -3.63
C GLN A 65 -9.82 6.74 -2.54
N HIS A 66 -10.78 5.84 -2.65
CA HIS A 66 -11.86 5.68 -1.67
C HIS A 66 -11.66 4.47 -0.75
N LEU A 67 -10.43 3.94 -0.62
CA LEU A 67 -10.18 2.75 0.21
C LEU A 67 -10.67 2.95 1.65
N LEU A 68 -10.48 4.15 2.21
CA LEU A 68 -10.91 4.50 3.56
C LEU A 68 -12.43 4.82 3.65
N ASP A 69 -13.06 5.18 2.53
CA ASP A 69 -14.51 5.47 2.42
C ASP A 69 -15.34 4.23 2.05
N GLN A 70 -14.72 3.13 1.63
CA GLN A 70 -15.42 1.92 1.23
C GLN A 70 -16.08 1.26 2.44
N LYS A 71 -17.42 1.31 2.51
CA LYS A 71 -18.23 0.62 3.53
C LYS A 71 -18.37 -0.89 3.30
N SER A 72 -18.00 -1.40 2.12
CA SER A 72 -18.12 -2.82 1.74
C SER A 72 -16.77 -3.39 1.30
N VAL A 73 -15.89 -3.56 2.27
CA VAL A 73 -14.56 -4.13 2.09
C VAL A 73 -14.67 -5.65 2.36
N THR A 74 -14.12 -6.52 1.51
CA THR A 74 -14.14 -7.98 1.79
C THR A 74 -13.40 -8.28 3.09
N ALA A 75 -13.75 -9.35 3.81
CA ALA A 75 -13.19 -9.65 5.14
C ALA A 75 -11.64 -9.62 5.19
N GLU A 76 -10.95 -10.07 4.13
CA GLU A 76 -9.49 -9.94 4.02
C GLU A 76 -9.02 -8.48 3.91
N GLN A 77 -9.67 -7.70 3.07
CA GLN A 77 -9.34 -6.29 2.89
C GLN A 77 -9.70 -5.48 4.16
N GLN A 78 -10.73 -5.88 4.91
CA GLN A 78 -11.16 -5.25 6.16
C GLN A 78 -10.13 -5.50 7.26
N LYS A 79 -9.57 -6.72 7.30
CA LYS A 79 -8.41 -7.07 8.14
C LYS A 79 -7.14 -6.29 7.79
N TRP A 80 -7.01 -5.81 6.55
CA TRP A 80 -5.86 -4.99 6.14
C TRP A 80 -6.10 -3.52 6.44
N ALA A 81 -7.32 -3.03 6.20
CA ALA A 81 -7.74 -1.68 6.59
C ALA A 81 -7.65 -1.47 8.10
N SER A 82 -8.01 -2.47 8.92
CA SER A 82 -7.85 -2.42 10.37
C SER A 82 -6.39 -2.41 10.84
N LYS A 83 -5.42 -2.70 9.97
CA LYS A 83 -3.98 -2.55 10.26
C LYS A 83 -3.43 -1.19 9.82
N LEU A 84 -4.23 -0.39 9.11
CA LEU A 84 -3.88 0.96 8.66
C LEU A 84 -4.33 2.04 9.65
N LEU A 85 -5.34 1.73 10.50
CA LEU A 85 -5.73 2.50 11.69
C LEU A 85 -4.91 2.05 12.90
#